data_AF-A0A0N7Z4K1-F1
#
_entry.id   AF-A0A0N7Z4K1-F1
#
_cell.length_a   1.000
_cell.length_b   1.000
_cell.length_c   1.000
_cell.angle_alpha   90.00
_cell.angle_beta   90.00
_cell.angle_gamma   90.00
#
_symmetry.space_group_name_H-M   'P 1'
#
loop_
_entity.id
_entity.type
_entity.pdbx_description
1 polymer ?
#
loop_
_entity_poly.entity_id
_entity_poly.type
_entity_poly.pdbx_seq_one_letter_code
_entity_poly.pdbx_strand_id
1 'polypeptide(L)'
;MMMNRDFSSLSRWLVKRSIALGAFSAIAVLAGWAPDFSAPTVSQAFDSSASAQESAFTRYVRAAVALEQRRQTLQGQLQQVTGGNVPSGVCQNISQVNPNARDRVRGLCQEFRQSFYQILADQKPQLTIDEFNLFQSQVGSRQMCDRVAQEARRLQLGEISCKDAK
;
A
#
# COMPACT_ATOMS: atom_id res chain seq x y z
N MET A 1 30.56 -44.55 -34.65
CA MET A 1 30.39 -43.10 -34.40
C MET A 1 30.00 -42.94 -32.94
N MET A 2 30.98 -42.66 -32.06
CA MET A 2 31.36 -41.35 -31.51
C MET A 2 30.37 -40.83 -30.45
N MET A 3 30.73 -40.99 -29.17
CA MET A 3 31.10 -39.94 -28.18
C MET A 3 29.86 -39.29 -27.53
N ASN A 4 29.47 -39.61 -26.30
CA ASN A 4 30.11 -39.33 -25.00
C ASN A 4 30.23 -37.82 -24.70
N ARG A 5 29.38 -37.28 -23.80
CA ARG A 5 29.74 -36.54 -22.57
C ARG A 5 28.60 -35.69 -21.99
N ASP A 6 28.38 -35.90 -20.70
CA ASP A 6 27.71 -35.00 -19.77
C ASP A 6 28.29 -33.58 -19.78
N PHE A 7 27.48 -32.54 -20.00
CA PHE A 7 27.81 -31.14 -19.68
C PHE A 7 26.55 -30.27 -19.64
N SER A 8 25.74 -30.35 -18.58
CA SER A 8 24.84 -29.23 -18.23
C SER A 8 24.33 -29.24 -16.77
N SER A 9 24.90 -30.08 -15.90
CA SER A 9 24.79 -29.89 -14.43
C SER A 9 25.60 -28.67 -13.92
N LEU A 10 26.29 -27.95 -14.81
CA LEU A 10 27.14 -26.78 -14.50
C LEU A 10 26.49 -25.42 -14.81
N SER A 11 25.37 -25.33 -15.52
CA SER A 11 24.72 -24.02 -15.79
C SER A 11 23.84 -23.53 -14.64
N ARG A 12 23.51 -24.40 -13.68
CA ARG A 12 22.68 -24.06 -12.49
C ARG A 12 23.44 -23.30 -11.40
N TRP A 13 24.74 -23.04 -11.57
CA TRP A 13 25.57 -22.46 -10.52
C TRP A 13 26.17 -21.08 -10.84
N LEU A 14 26.05 -20.56 -12.07
CA LEU A 14 26.69 -19.29 -12.47
C LEU A 14 25.75 -18.15 -12.89
N VAL A 15 24.42 -18.27 -12.79
CA VAL A 15 23.49 -17.13 -13.00
C VAL A 15 22.81 -16.70 -11.69
N LYS A 16 23.53 -16.85 -10.58
CA LYS A 16 23.23 -16.20 -9.29
C LYS A 16 24.29 -15.13 -9.03
N ARG A 17 24.21 -13.98 -9.71
CA ARG A 17 24.63 -12.63 -9.23
C ARG A 17 24.62 -11.61 -10.37
N SER A 18 24.05 -10.44 -10.09
CA SER A 18 23.77 -9.31 -10.98
C SER A 18 22.58 -9.62 -11.90
N ILE A 19 21.45 -8.92 -11.81
CA ILE A 19 21.31 -7.48 -11.97
C ILE A 19 20.44 -6.89 -10.84
N ALA A 20 21.04 -5.96 -10.11
CA ALA A 20 20.32 -5.00 -9.28
C ALA A 20 19.59 -3.98 -10.16
N LEU A 21 18.46 -3.47 -9.68
CA LEU A 21 17.91 -2.13 -9.98
C LEU A 21 17.88 -1.72 -11.46
N GLY A 22 16.73 -1.85 -12.13
CA GLY A 22 16.57 -1.25 -13.45
C GLY A 22 15.21 -1.48 -14.08
N ALA A 23 14.44 -0.38 -14.16
CA ALA A 23 13.51 0.04 -15.22
C ALA A 23 12.87 -0.99 -16.18
N PHE A 24 11.54 -0.87 -16.28
CA PHE A 24 10.66 -1.12 -17.44
C PHE A 24 10.89 -2.37 -18.30
N SER A 25 9.84 -3.20 -18.42
CA SER A 25 9.47 -3.76 -19.73
C SER A 25 8.01 -4.19 -19.75
N ALA A 26 7.24 -3.46 -20.55
CA ALA A 26 5.87 -3.77 -20.96
C ALA A 26 5.86 -4.80 -22.09
N ILE A 27 4.85 -5.68 -22.11
CA ILE A 27 4.24 -6.25 -23.32
C ILE A 27 2.74 -6.36 -22.97
N ALA A 28 1.88 -5.47 -23.46
CA ALA A 28 1.01 -5.67 -24.63
C ALA A 28 0.31 -7.05 -24.59
N VAL A 29 -1.01 -7.16 -24.71
CA VAL A 29 -1.71 -6.99 -25.98
C VAL A 29 -3.21 -6.93 -25.69
N LEU A 30 -3.84 -5.96 -26.35
CA LEU A 30 -5.27 -5.90 -26.63
C LEU A 30 -5.75 -7.21 -27.25
N ALA A 31 -6.55 -7.97 -26.53
CA ALA A 31 -7.47 -8.93 -27.12
C ALA A 31 -8.84 -8.66 -26.52
N GLY A 32 -9.53 -7.68 -27.11
CA GLY A 32 -10.98 -7.55 -26.97
C GLY A 32 -11.61 -8.85 -27.43
N TRP A 33 -11.87 -9.74 -26.48
CA TRP A 33 -12.73 -10.90 -26.63
C TRP A 33 -13.80 -10.76 -25.55
N ALA A 34 -14.90 -10.11 -25.92
CA ALA A 34 -16.17 -10.29 -25.22
C ALA A 34 -16.80 -11.56 -25.79
N PRO A 35 -16.96 -12.64 -25.01
CA PRO A 35 -17.83 -13.73 -25.44
C PRO A 35 -19.29 -13.30 -25.20
N ASP A 36 -20.03 -13.19 -26.29
CA ASP A 36 -21.49 -13.05 -26.29
C ASP A 36 -22.09 -14.37 -25.80
N PHE A 37 -22.49 -14.42 -24.53
CA PHE A 37 -23.33 -15.47 -23.99
C PHE A 37 -24.74 -14.91 -23.79
N SER A 38 -25.52 -14.99 -24.86
CA SER A 38 -26.97 -14.90 -24.81
C SER A 38 -27.52 -16.15 -24.10
N ALA A 39 -27.93 -16.01 -22.83
CA ALA A 39 -28.75 -16.98 -22.11
C ALA A 39 -29.93 -16.26 -21.42
N PRO A 40 -31.14 -16.88 -21.39
CA PRO A 40 -32.40 -16.18 -21.19
C PRO A 40 -32.69 -15.85 -19.72
N THR A 41 -33.11 -14.60 -19.50
CA THR A 41 -33.90 -14.04 -18.38
C THR A 41 -33.82 -14.73 -17.01
N VAL A 42 -32.88 -14.28 -16.18
CA VAL A 42 -33.10 -14.15 -14.73
C VAL A 42 -33.47 -12.71 -14.43
N SER A 43 -34.70 -12.37 -14.79
CA SER A 43 -35.36 -11.12 -14.44
C SER A 43 -35.75 -11.18 -12.96
N GLN A 44 -34.81 -10.85 -12.05
CA GLN A 44 -35.04 -10.37 -10.67
C GLN A 44 -33.72 -10.31 -9.86
N ALA A 45 -32.77 -9.48 -10.26
CA ALA A 45 -31.75 -8.93 -9.34
C ALA A 45 -31.16 -7.60 -9.82
N PHE A 46 -31.71 -7.00 -10.88
CA PHE A 46 -31.31 -5.68 -11.38
C PHE A 46 -32.12 -4.58 -10.68
N ASP A 47 -32.02 -4.54 -9.35
CA ASP A 47 -32.39 -3.36 -8.55
C ASP A 47 -31.21 -2.97 -7.67
N SER A 48 -30.03 -2.90 -8.28
CA SER A 48 -29.03 -1.91 -7.87
C SER A 48 -28.87 -0.97 -9.05
N SER A 49 -29.77 0.02 -9.07
CA SER A 49 -29.52 1.30 -9.69
C SER A 49 -28.05 1.67 -9.48
N ALA A 50 -27.37 1.94 -10.58
CA ALA A 50 -25.98 2.35 -10.62
C ALA A 50 -25.80 3.69 -9.89
N SER A 51 -25.77 3.68 -8.56
CA SER A 51 -25.09 4.70 -7.81
C SER A 51 -23.60 4.43 -7.96
N ALA A 52 -22.96 5.17 -8.87
CA ALA A 52 -21.51 5.20 -9.10
C ALA A 52 -20.74 5.78 -7.90
N GLN A 53 -21.13 5.42 -6.68
CA GLN A 53 -20.56 5.94 -5.45
C GLN A 53 -19.52 4.96 -4.93
N GLU A 54 -18.29 5.47 -4.83
CA GLU A 54 -17.15 4.71 -4.35
C GLU A 54 -17.36 4.19 -2.92
N SER A 55 -17.00 2.93 -2.68
CA SER A 55 -17.20 2.28 -1.38
C SER A 55 -16.36 2.95 -0.28
N ALA A 56 -16.83 2.90 0.97
CA ALA A 56 -16.05 3.36 2.13
C ALA A 56 -14.70 2.63 2.27
N PHE A 57 -14.65 1.35 1.88
CA PHE A 57 -13.43 0.56 1.87
C PHE A 57 -12.41 1.10 0.85
N THR A 58 -12.85 1.41 -0.37
CA THR A 58 -11.98 1.99 -1.41
C THR A 58 -11.40 3.34 -0.96
N ARG A 59 -12.23 4.20 -0.37
CA ARG A 59 -11.80 5.48 0.23
C ARG A 59 -10.81 5.26 1.38
N TYR A 60 -11.05 4.26 2.23
CA TYR A 60 -10.12 3.85 3.27
C TYR A 60 -8.76 3.42 2.71
N VAL A 61 -8.72 2.58 1.67
CA VAL A 61 -7.46 2.14 1.06
C VAL A 61 -6.68 3.33 0.49
N ARG A 62 -7.36 4.27 -0.19
CA ARG A 62 -6.72 5.50 -0.67
C ARG A 62 -6.13 6.32 0.48
N ALA A 63 -6.91 6.54 1.53
CA ALA A 63 -6.48 7.30 2.71
C ALA A 63 -5.31 6.60 3.44
N ALA A 64 -5.37 5.29 3.61
CA ALA A 64 -4.34 4.49 4.27
C ALA A 64 -3.01 4.53 3.52
N VAL A 65 -3.03 4.43 2.18
CA VAL A 65 -1.82 4.55 1.37
C VAL A 65 -1.22 5.96 1.44
N ALA A 66 -2.05 7.00 1.31
CA ALA A 66 -1.57 8.38 1.44
C ALA A 66 -0.97 8.66 2.83
N LEU A 67 -1.58 8.11 3.89
CA LEU A 67 -1.09 8.24 5.25
C LEU A 67 0.25 7.51 5.44
N GLU A 68 0.41 6.33 4.86
CA GLU A 68 1.66 5.56 4.90
C GLU A 68 2.79 6.29 4.17
N GLN A 69 2.53 6.87 3.00
CA GLN A 69 3.50 7.72 2.29
C GLN A 69 3.93 8.91 3.16
N ARG A 70 2.97 9.59 3.81
CA ARG A 70 3.27 10.70 4.71
C ARG A 70 4.03 10.24 5.96
N ARG A 71 3.78 9.03 6.47
CA ARG A 71 4.50 8.43 7.60
C ARG A 71 5.96 8.15 7.24
N GLN A 72 6.23 7.68 6.02
CA GLN A 72 7.61 7.49 5.53
C GLN A 72 8.35 8.82 5.42
N THR A 73 7.71 9.86 4.88
CA THR A 73 8.27 11.22 4.86
C THR A 73 8.55 11.72 6.28
N LEU A 74 7.61 11.55 7.21
CA LEU A 74 7.81 11.91 8.61
C LEU A 74 9.02 11.15 9.21
N GLN A 75 9.15 9.85 8.96
CA GLN A 75 10.26 9.05 9.45
C GLN A 75 11.61 9.63 8.99
N GLY A 76 11.72 10.00 7.71
CA GLY A 76 12.92 10.64 7.17
C GLY A 76 13.21 12.00 7.81
N GLN A 77 12.18 12.84 7.98
CA GLN A 77 12.31 14.15 8.66
C GLN A 77 12.74 13.98 10.11
N LEU A 78 12.18 13.01 10.83
CA LEU A 78 12.56 12.71 12.20
C LEU A 78 14.00 12.21 12.28
N GLN A 79 14.44 11.33 11.37
CA GLN A 79 15.83 10.87 11.32
C GLN A 79 16.81 12.02 11.12
N GLN A 80 16.49 13.00 10.27
CA GLN A 80 17.33 14.19 10.08
C GLN A 80 17.43 15.02 11.36
N VAL A 81 16.32 15.19 12.07
CA VAL A 81 16.26 16.02 13.28
C VAL A 81 16.91 15.32 14.49
N THR A 82 16.81 13.99 14.59
CA THR A 82 17.34 13.22 15.72
C THR A 82 18.74 12.64 15.48
N GLY A 83 19.38 12.95 14.34
CA GLY A 83 20.71 12.44 14.01
C GLY A 83 20.73 10.94 13.67
N GLY A 84 19.63 10.42 13.13
CA GLY A 84 19.49 9.06 12.62
C GLY A 84 18.80 8.07 13.58
N ASN A 85 18.75 8.38 14.88
CA ASN A 85 18.08 7.52 15.86
C ASN A 85 16.69 8.06 16.21
N VAL A 86 15.63 7.45 15.69
CA VAL A 86 14.24 7.82 16.00
C VAL A 86 13.67 6.82 17.01
N PRO A 87 13.39 7.24 18.26
CA PRO A 87 12.78 6.36 19.24
C PRO A 87 11.41 5.82 18.78
N SER A 88 11.08 4.61 19.20
CA SER A 88 9.74 4.07 18.97
C SER A 88 8.71 4.93 19.69
N GLY A 89 7.62 5.29 19.00
CA GLY A 89 6.58 6.13 19.58
C GLY A 89 7.05 7.55 19.95
N VAL A 90 7.98 8.12 19.19
CA VAL A 90 8.56 9.44 19.47
C VAL A 90 7.52 10.56 19.59
N CYS A 91 6.42 10.47 18.84
CA CYS A 91 5.32 11.45 18.92
C CYS A 91 4.48 11.31 20.19
N GLN A 92 4.47 10.13 20.83
CA GLN A 92 3.80 9.88 22.11
C GLN A 92 4.72 10.24 23.29
N ASN A 93 6.03 10.06 23.13
CA ASN A 93 7.01 10.34 24.19
C ASN A 93 8.23 11.14 23.69
N ILE A 94 8.01 12.44 23.47
CA ILE A 94 9.06 13.38 23.01
C ILE A 94 10.21 13.53 24.02
N SER A 95 10.01 13.17 25.30
CA SER A 95 11.04 13.27 26.34
C SER A 95 12.29 12.44 26.03
N GLN A 96 12.13 11.37 25.24
CA GLN A 96 13.19 10.46 24.76
C GLN A 96 14.12 11.11 23.73
N VAL A 97 13.76 12.25 23.17
CA VAL A 97 14.58 12.98 22.20
C VAL A 97 15.50 13.97 22.93
N ASN A 98 16.69 14.18 22.36
CA ASN A 98 17.61 15.24 22.78
C ASN A 98 16.87 16.58 22.95
N PRO A 99 17.04 17.30 24.08
CA PRO A 99 16.38 18.58 24.36
C PRO A 99 16.36 19.56 23.18
N ASN A 100 17.47 19.68 22.45
CA ASN A 100 17.62 20.64 21.34
C ASN A 100 16.76 20.31 20.11
N ALA A 101 16.26 19.08 20.01
CA ALA A 101 15.46 18.59 18.88
C ALA A 101 13.97 18.45 19.21
N ARG A 102 13.57 18.55 20.50
CA ARG A 102 12.20 18.27 20.97
C ARG A 102 11.14 19.14 20.30
N ASP A 103 11.40 20.43 20.15
CA ASP A 103 10.40 21.35 19.57
C ASP A 103 10.17 21.09 18.08
N ARG A 104 11.25 20.78 17.34
CA ARG A 104 11.14 20.38 15.93
C ARG A 104 10.40 19.07 15.76
N VAL A 105 10.72 18.06 16.59
CA VAL A 105 9.99 16.79 16.60
C VAL A 105 8.52 17.00 16.94
N ARG A 106 8.20 17.86 17.92
CA ARG A 106 6.81 18.20 18.25
C ARG A 106 6.07 18.80 17.05
N GLY A 107 6.69 19.74 16.34
CA GLY A 107 6.14 20.33 15.13
C GLY A 107 5.84 19.28 14.06
N LEU A 108 6.82 18.43 13.74
CA LEU A 108 6.66 17.35 12.76
C LEU A 108 5.52 16.38 13.12
N CYS A 109 5.40 16.00 14.39
CA CYS A 109 4.31 15.15 14.87
C CYS A 109 2.94 15.84 14.77
N GLN A 110 2.87 17.15 15.03
CA GLN A 110 1.64 17.93 14.88
C GLN A 110 1.23 18.05 13.41
N GLU A 111 2.17 18.32 12.51
CA GLU A 111 1.94 18.34 11.06
C GLU A 111 1.45 16.99 10.54
N PHE A 112 2.05 15.90 11.00
CA PHE A 112 1.59 14.56 10.64
C PHE A 112 0.15 14.32 11.09
N ARG A 113 -0.19 14.71 12.33
CA ARG A 113 -1.56 14.60 12.83
C ARG A 113 -2.54 15.47 12.03
N GLN A 114 -2.16 16.67 11.61
CA GLN A 114 -2.99 17.50 10.75
C GLN A 114 -3.19 16.87 9.37
N SER A 115 -2.13 16.31 8.79
CA SER A 115 -2.20 15.62 7.49
C SER A 115 -3.14 14.41 7.53
N PHE A 116 -3.21 13.68 8.65
CA PHE A 116 -4.18 12.61 8.84
C PHE A 116 -5.63 13.11 8.63
N TYR A 117 -6.01 14.19 9.31
CA TYR A 117 -7.37 14.75 9.16
C TYR A 117 -7.64 15.29 7.76
N GLN A 118 -6.65 15.91 7.13
CA GLN A 118 -6.75 16.39 5.75
C GLN A 118 -6.97 15.24 4.76
N ILE A 119 -6.17 14.18 4.84
CA ILE A 119 -6.29 13.00 3.96
C ILE A 119 -7.68 12.36 4.04
N LEU A 120 -8.27 12.33 5.24
CA LEU A 120 -9.64 11.85 5.43
C LEU A 120 -10.70 12.78 4.81
N ALA A 121 -10.53 14.10 5.00
CA ALA A 121 -11.41 15.14 4.46
C ALA A 121 -11.37 15.21 2.92
N ASP A 122 -10.24 14.87 2.32
CA ASP A 122 -10.04 14.91 0.86
C ASP A 122 -10.76 13.77 0.12
N GLN A 123 -11.20 12.73 0.83
CA GLN A 123 -12.01 11.67 0.23
C GLN A 123 -13.38 12.21 -0.22
N LYS A 124 -13.95 11.61 -1.28
CA LYS A 124 -15.26 12.00 -1.83
C LYS A 124 -16.21 10.79 -1.91
N PRO A 125 -17.28 10.74 -1.09
CA PRO A 125 -17.56 11.62 0.05
C PRO A 125 -16.45 11.54 1.13
N GLN A 126 -16.46 12.46 2.09
CA GLN A 126 -15.47 12.46 3.19
C GLN A 126 -15.48 11.12 3.92
N LEU A 127 -14.29 10.61 4.23
CA LEU A 127 -14.13 9.42 5.07
C LEU A 127 -14.11 9.86 6.53
N THR A 128 -15.04 9.36 7.34
CA THR A 128 -15.07 9.67 8.77
C THR A 128 -13.97 8.91 9.52
N ILE A 129 -13.63 9.41 10.72
CA ILE A 129 -12.66 8.75 11.59
C ILE A 129 -13.15 7.36 12.00
N ASP A 130 -14.46 7.21 12.26
CA ASP A 130 -15.05 5.93 12.65
C ASP A 130 -15.01 4.91 11.51
N GLU A 131 -15.34 5.30 10.28
CA GLU A 131 -15.18 4.44 9.10
C GLU A 131 -13.71 4.03 8.92
N PHE A 132 -12.77 4.97 9.07
CA PHE A 132 -11.34 4.67 8.97
C PHE A 132 -10.90 3.65 10.04
N ASN A 133 -11.27 3.89 11.30
CA ASN A 133 -10.91 3.03 12.42
C ASN A 133 -11.53 1.63 12.32
N LEU A 134 -12.76 1.54 11.80
CA LEU A 134 -13.44 0.27 11.55
C LEU A 134 -12.61 -0.63 10.65
N PHE A 135 -12.08 -0.11 9.53
CA PHE A 135 -11.23 -0.90 8.64
C PHE A 135 -9.82 -1.09 9.22
N GLN A 136 -9.24 -0.04 9.82
CA GLN A 136 -7.89 -0.08 10.39
C GLN A 136 -7.74 -1.17 11.45
N SER A 137 -8.76 -1.37 12.30
CA SER A 137 -8.76 -2.42 13.32
C SER A 137 -8.65 -3.85 12.75
N GLN A 138 -9.07 -4.04 11.49
CA GLN A 138 -9.11 -5.35 10.84
C GLN A 138 -7.83 -5.67 10.06
N VAL A 139 -7.02 -4.67 9.70
CA VAL A 139 -5.81 -4.82 8.86
C VAL A 139 -4.73 -5.69 9.52
N GLY A 140 -4.79 -5.88 10.84
CA GLY A 140 -3.91 -6.83 11.53
C GLY A 140 -4.08 -8.29 11.06
N SER A 141 -5.23 -8.63 10.48
CA SER A 141 -5.48 -9.96 9.89
C SER A 141 -4.91 -10.08 8.48
N ARG A 142 -4.36 -11.26 8.16
CA ARG A 142 -3.85 -11.53 6.81
C ARG A 142 -4.88 -11.30 5.71
N GLN A 143 -6.11 -11.77 5.92
CA GLN A 143 -7.21 -11.62 4.95
C GLN A 143 -7.51 -10.16 4.64
N MET A 144 -7.61 -9.30 5.65
CA MET A 144 -7.89 -7.88 5.43
C MET A 144 -6.71 -7.18 4.74
N CYS A 145 -5.47 -7.52 5.13
CA CYS A 145 -4.30 -6.95 4.46
C CYS A 145 -4.26 -7.32 2.98
N ASP A 146 -4.52 -8.57 2.61
CA ASP A 146 -4.54 -9.01 1.22
C ASP A 146 -5.63 -8.28 0.40
N ARG A 147 -6.80 -8.01 1.02
CA ARG A 147 -7.86 -7.20 0.41
C ARG A 147 -7.43 -5.75 0.19
N VAL A 148 -6.77 -5.14 1.17
CA VAL A 148 -6.23 -3.77 1.06
C VAL A 148 -5.18 -3.69 -0.04
N ALA A 149 -4.29 -4.69 -0.13
CA ALA A 149 -3.27 -4.78 -1.16
C ALA A 149 -3.87 -4.97 -2.56
N GLN A 150 -4.91 -5.80 -2.70
CA GLN A 150 -5.63 -5.98 -3.97
C GLN A 150 -6.28 -4.68 -4.42
N GLU A 151 -6.95 -3.99 -3.51
CA GLU A 151 -7.63 -2.73 -3.82
C GLU A 151 -6.64 -1.61 -4.16
N ALA A 152 -5.51 -1.54 -3.46
CA ALA A 152 -4.45 -0.58 -3.77
C ALA A 152 -3.87 -0.81 -5.18
N ARG A 153 -3.70 -2.08 -5.60
CA ARG A 153 -3.32 -2.42 -6.98
C ARG A 153 -4.37 -2.01 -8.00
N ARG A 154 -5.65 -2.27 -7.71
CA ARG A 154 -6.78 -1.84 -8.58
C ARG A 154 -6.79 -0.33 -8.77
N LEU A 155 -6.49 0.42 -7.71
CA LEU A 155 -6.40 1.88 -7.71
C LEU A 155 -5.06 2.43 -8.21
N GLN A 156 -4.09 1.57 -8.54
CA GLN A 156 -2.74 1.95 -8.99
C GLN A 156 -1.97 2.83 -7.98
N LEU A 157 -2.20 2.60 -6.68
CA LEU A 157 -1.58 3.38 -5.59
C LEU A 157 -0.21 2.84 -5.13
N GLY A 158 0.23 1.70 -5.68
CA GLY A 158 1.48 1.01 -5.33
C GLY A 158 1.27 -0.38 -4.72
N GLU A 159 2.36 -1.03 -4.32
CA GLU A 159 2.33 -2.35 -3.69
C GLU A 159 2.33 -2.25 -2.16
N ILE A 160 1.41 -2.96 -1.52
CA ILE A 160 1.32 -3.08 -0.06
C ILE A 160 1.81 -4.47 0.35
N SER A 161 2.79 -4.53 1.27
CA SER A 161 3.35 -5.77 1.79
C SER A 161 2.62 -6.22 3.06
N CYS A 162 2.09 -7.45 3.05
CA CYS A 162 1.37 -8.06 4.17
C CYS A 162 2.20 -9.03 5.01
N LYS A 163 3.54 -9.03 4.87
CA LYS A 163 4.43 -10.03 5.48
C LYS A 163 4.32 -10.14 7.01
N ASP A 164 3.94 -9.05 7.68
CA ASP A 164 3.86 -8.97 9.13
C ASP A 164 2.41 -9.12 9.67
N ALA A 165 1.42 -9.33 8.79
CA ALA A 165 0.04 -9.56 9.19
C ALA A 165 -0.12 -10.97 9.80
N LYS A 166 -0.89 -11.06 10.89
CA LYS A 166 -1.10 -12.29 11.67
C LYS A 166 -2.30 -13.11 11.19
#